data_AF-A0A6A6SQQ4-F1
#
_entry.id   AF-A0A6A6SQQ4-F1
#
_cell.length_a   1.000
_cell.length_b   1.000
_cell.length_c   1.000
_cell.angle_alpha   90.00
_cell.angle_beta   90.00
_cell.angle_gamma   90.00
#
_symmetry.space_group_name_H-M   'P 1'
#
loop_
_entity.id
_entity.type
_entity.pdbx_description
1 polymer ?
#
loop_
_entity_poly.entity_id
_entity_poly.type
_entity_poly.pdbx_seq_one_letter_code
_entity_poly.pdbx_strand_id
1 'polypeptide(L)'
;MIGQSEYATMKEKIVPAKELFQTRRYIQCAALCQQLLTQSTEIHPLHHAYLNFYIALSHDTMAREASIRNRHVELTLAEKHYLAAIASLSTPDPGKLEDIQEHHSPTSSSGESDILRRRGSDAASDHSAFTVATSIADDEKASDSDSAAKTHDPVQINDSVNFKTPKRRPSPIRTSLPNRQTNQYEEQFAADLSSFTTLIKSHLADVRALTASTDRPMHHRSSFTRSRTSTISSRPVSRDSTLSESSLDQTRWARKSMGFRPRFDPTSIQKLCSEALSEL
;
A
#
# COMPACT_ATOMS: atom_id res chain seq x y z
N MET A 1 -19.58 7.91 -21.36
CA MET A 1 -19.51 8.74 -20.13
C MET A 1 -20.33 8.04 -19.08
N ILE A 2 -19.71 7.70 -17.94
CA ILE A 2 -20.39 6.95 -16.87
C ILE A 2 -21.47 7.83 -16.24
N GLY A 3 -22.64 7.26 -15.97
CA GLY A 3 -23.74 8.00 -15.37
C GLY A 3 -23.41 8.43 -13.94
N GLN A 4 -23.89 9.61 -13.51
CA GLN A 4 -23.71 10.06 -12.13
C GLN A 4 -24.29 9.06 -11.11
N SER A 5 -25.38 8.37 -11.47
CA SER A 5 -26.01 7.32 -10.65
C SER A 5 -25.09 6.09 -10.48
N GLU A 6 -24.42 5.67 -11.55
CA GLU A 6 -23.47 4.54 -11.51
C GLU A 6 -22.24 4.89 -10.68
N TYR A 7 -21.74 6.13 -10.82
CA TYR A 7 -20.67 6.66 -10.00
C TYR A 7 -21.04 6.65 -8.50
N ALA A 8 -22.21 7.18 -8.15
CA ALA A 8 -22.69 7.17 -6.76
C ALA A 8 -22.86 5.74 -6.21
N THR A 9 -23.45 4.84 -7.01
CA THR A 9 -23.63 3.43 -6.63
C THR A 9 -22.27 2.74 -6.38
N MET A 10 -21.28 3.00 -7.22
CA MET A 10 -19.94 2.43 -7.04
C MET A 10 -19.25 2.99 -5.80
N LYS A 11 -19.42 4.28 -5.52
CA LYS A 11 -18.90 4.91 -4.31
C LYS A 11 -19.46 4.26 -3.04
N GLU A 12 -20.76 3.96 -3.01
CA GLU A 12 -21.39 3.25 -1.89
C GLU A 12 -20.83 1.84 -1.72
N LYS A 13 -20.62 1.10 -2.82
CA LYS A 13 -20.05 -0.25 -2.80
C LYS A 13 -18.60 -0.31 -2.32
N ILE A 14 -17.85 0.79 -2.38
CA ILE A 14 -16.48 0.88 -1.86
C ILE A 14 -16.46 1.01 -0.32
N VAL A 15 -17.53 1.49 0.31
CA VAL A 15 -17.58 1.68 1.78
C VAL A 15 -17.36 0.36 2.53
N PRO A 16 -18.04 -0.75 2.20
CA PRO A 16 -17.77 -2.04 2.84
C PRO A 16 -16.33 -2.54 2.65
N ALA A 17 -15.69 -2.26 1.51
CA ALA A 17 -14.29 -2.64 1.30
C ALA A 17 -13.35 -1.92 2.28
N LYS A 18 -13.61 -0.63 2.53
CA LYS A 18 -12.88 0.17 3.53
C LYS A 18 -13.09 -0.37 4.95
N GLU A 19 -14.33 -0.72 5.31
CA GLU A 19 -14.66 -1.31 6.62
C GLU A 19 -13.97 -2.67 6.83
N LEU A 20 -13.98 -3.55 5.82
CA LEU A 20 -13.26 -4.82 5.87
C LEU A 20 -11.75 -4.62 6.07
N PHE A 21 -11.17 -3.61 5.42
CA PHE A 21 -9.76 -3.27 5.62
C PHE A 21 -9.48 -2.76 7.04
N GLN A 22 -10.30 -1.84 7.55
CA GLN A 22 -10.17 -1.27 8.90
C GLN A 22 -10.32 -2.34 10.00
N THR A 23 -11.21 -3.30 9.81
CA THR A 23 -11.42 -4.46 10.70
C THR A 23 -10.41 -5.59 10.49
N ARG A 24 -9.35 -5.35 9.71
CA ARG A 24 -8.26 -6.31 9.41
C ARG A 24 -8.71 -7.60 8.72
N ARG A 25 -9.84 -7.59 8.01
CA ARG A 25 -10.36 -8.74 7.24
C ARG A 25 -9.82 -8.72 5.82
N TYR A 26 -8.49 -8.74 5.66
CA TYR A 26 -7.78 -8.49 4.39
C TYR A 26 -8.18 -9.43 3.25
N ILE A 27 -8.33 -10.72 3.51
CA ILE A 27 -8.76 -11.71 2.50
C ILE A 27 -10.15 -11.35 1.95
N GLN A 28 -11.07 -10.96 2.83
CA GLN A 28 -12.43 -10.61 2.44
C GLN A 28 -12.48 -9.27 1.70
N CYS A 29 -11.66 -8.31 2.12
CA CYS A 29 -11.50 -7.02 1.44
C CYS A 29 -11.03 -7.23 -0.01
N ALA A 30 -9.97 -8.02 -0.22
CA ALA A 30 -9.44 -8.33 -1.55
C ALA A 30 -10.49 -9.05 -2.41
N ALA A 31 -11.16 -10.08 -1.88
CA ALA A 31 -12.19 -10.82 -2.60
C ALA A 31 -13.38 -9.93 -3.00
N LEU A 32 -13.86 -9.07 -2.09
CA LEU A 32 -14.94 -8.12 -2.39
C LEU A 32 -14.53 -7.16 -3.51
N CYS A 33 -13.34 -6.59 -3.44
CA CYS A 33 -12.87 -5.66 -4.47
C CYS A 33 -12.75 -6.35 -5.84
N GLN A 34 -12.25 -7.60 -5.89
CA GLN A 34 -12.19 -8.40 -7.12
C GLN A 34 -13.60 -8.70 -7.66
N GLN A 35 -14.55 -9.02 -6.79
CA GLN A 35 -15.94 -9.21 -7.17
C GLN A 35 -16.53 -7.93 -7.78
N LEU A 36 -16.27 -6.76 -7.18
CA LEU A 36 -16.74 -5.48 -7.71
C LEU A 36 -16.13 -5.15 -9.09
N LEU A 37 -14.85 -5.48 -9.29
CA LEU A 37 -14.16 -5.32 -10.57
C LEU A 37 -14.71 -6.26 -11.66
N THR A 38 -15.12 -7.48 -11.31
CA THR A 38 -15.65 -8.46 -12.27
C THR A 38 -17.13 -8.27 -12.59
N GLN A 39 -17.92 -7.79 -11.63
CA GLN A 39 -19.37 -7.60 -11.81
C GLN A 39 -19.74 -6.36 -12.61
N SER A 40 -18.84 -5.38 -12.72
CA SER A 40 -19.17 -4.07 -13.29
C SER A 40 -18.44 -3.90 -14.62
N THR A 41 -19.19 -3.76 -15.72
CA THR A 41 -18.64 -3.60 -17.07
C THR A 41 -18.04 -2.22 -17.30
N GLU A 42 -18.62 -1.19 -16.68
CA GLU A 42 -18.17 0.19 -16.80
C GLU A 42 -17.88 0.76 -15.40
N ILE A 43 -16.59 0.89 -15.08
CA ILE A 43 -16.13 1.44 -13.79
C ILE A 43 -15.38 2.72 -14.05
N HIS A 44 -15.67 3.76 -13.27
CA HIS A 44 -14.95 5.01 -13.36
C HIS A 44 -13.47 4.77 -13.05
N PRO A 45 -12.51 5.33 -13.82
CA PRO A 45 -11.09 5.03 -13.62
C PRO A 45 -10.60 5.30 -12.20
N LEU A 46 -11.15 6.35 -11.55
CA LEU A 46 -10.91 6.62 -10.13
C LEU A 46 -11.35 5.48 -9.21
N HIS A 47 -12.57 4.94 -9.38
CA HIS A 47 -13.04 3.80 -8.59
C HIS A 47 -12.25 2.53 -8.89
N HIS A 48 -11.90 2.31 -10.15
CA HIS A 48 -11.05 1.20 -10.55
C HIS A 48 -9.67 1.29 -9.87
N ALA A 49 -9.09 2.49 -9.76
CA ALA A 49 -7.86 2.73 -9.03
C ALA A 49 -8.02 2.46 -7.52
N TYR A 50 -9.10 2.92 -6.89
CA TYR A 50 -9.37 2.65 -5.46
C TYR A 50 -9.53 1.15 -5.16
N LEU A 51 -10.29 0.42 -5.98
CA LEU A 51 -10.49 -1.02 -5.81
C LEU A 51 -9.16 -1.77 -5.92
N ASN A 52 -8.36 -1.47 -6.96
CA ASN A 52 -7.04 -2.07 -7.11
C ASN A 52 -6.09 -1.68 -5.97
N PHE A 53 -6.18 -0.44 -5.46
CA PHE A 53 -5.40 0.02 -4.32
C PHE A 53 -5.72 -0.78 -3.04
N TYR A 54 -7.00 -1.03 -2.72
CA TYR A 54 -7.37 -1.85 -1.55
C TYR A 54 -6.99 -3.33 -1.71
N ILE A 55 -7.08 -3.89 -2.91
CA ILE A 55 -6.57 -5.25 -3.19
C ILE A 55 -5.06 -5.29 -2.94
N ALA A 56 -4.31 -4.33 -3.48
CA ALA A 56 -2.87 -4.26 -3.32
C ALA A 56 -2.45 -4.11 -1.86
N LEU A 57 -3.09 -3.21 -1.11
CA LEU A 57 -2.85 -3.02 0.32
C LEU A 57 -3.16 -4.28 1.14
N SER A 58 -4.23 -5.00 0.80
CA SER A 58 -4.61 -6.24 1.48
C SER A 58 -3.53 -7.31 1.27
N HIS A 59 -3.04 -7.50 0.04
CA HIS A 59 -1.95 -8.42 -0.26
C HIS A 59 -0.62 -7.99 0.36
N ASP A 60 -0.25 -6.70 0.35
CA ASP A 60 0.95 -6.20 1.03
C ASP A 60 0.89 -6.49 2.55
N THR A 61 -0.27 -6.24 3.18
CA THR A 61 -0.45 -6.52 4.61
C THR A 61 -0.36 -8.02 4.92
N MET A 62 -1.04 -8.85 4.13
CA MET A 62 -0.94 -10.31 4.26
C MET A 62 0.49 -10.80 4.03
N ALA A 63 1.25 -10.23 3.11
CA ALA A 63 2.66 -10.59 2.88
C ALA A 63 3.55 -10.31 4.09
N ARG A 64 3.26 -9.23 4.84
CA ARG A 64 3.99 -8.86 6.06
C ARG A 64 3.71 -9.84 7.19
N GLU A 65 2.47 -10.31 7.30
CA GLU A 65 2.04 -11.30 8.30
C GLU A 65 2.34 -12.76 7.90
N ALA A 66 2.49 -13.03 6.60
CA ALA A 66 2.71 -14.35 6.07
C ALA A 66 4.10 -14.91 6.41
N SER A 67 4.19 -16.26 6.41
CA SER A 67 5.47 -16.95 6.43
C SER A 67 6.33 -16.59 5.20
N ILE A 68 7.65 -16.71 5.34
CA ILE A 68 8.63 -16.41 4.27
C ILE A 68 8.26 -17.09 2.93
N ARG A 69 7.67 -18.29 2.98
CA ARG A 69 7.31 -19.07 1.78
C ARG A 69 6.17 -18.43 0.97
N ASN A 70 5.19 -17.83 1.65
CA ASN A 70 4.01 -17.27 1.00
C ASN A 70 4.15 -15.78 0.73
N ARG A 71 5.08 -15.10 1.43
CA ARG A 71 5.34 -13.67 1.28
C ARG A 71 5.59 -13.26 -0.17
N HIS A 72 6.39 -14.00 -0.93
CA HIS A 72 6.73 -13.63 -2.31
C HIS A 72 5.50 -13.61 -3.24
N VAL A 73 4.60 -14.58 -3.10
CA VAL A 73 3.36 -14.67 -3.89
C VAL A 73 2.47 -13.46 -3.62
N GLU A 74 2.28 -13.14 -2.34
CA GLU A 74 1.47 -11.99 -1.91
C GLU A 74 2.08 -10.65 -2.37
N LEU A 75 3.40 -10.46 -2.26
CA LEU A 75 4.07 -9.25 -2.76
C LEU A 75 3.93 -9.09 -4.28
N THR A 76 3.99 -10.19 -5.03
CA THR A 76 3.81 -10.16 -6.50
C THR A 76 2.39 -9.74 -6.88
N LEU A 77 1.39 -10.24 -6.15
CA LEU A 77 -0.01 -9.83 -6.33
C LEU A 77 -0.21 -8.36 -5.96
N ALA A 78 0.39 -7.90 -4.85
CA ALA A 78 0.33 -6.49 -4.44
C ALA A 78 0.92 -5.57 -5.51
N GLU A 79 2.12 -5.87 -6.03
CA GLU A 79 2.75 -5.11 -7.10
C GLU A 79 1.86 -5.02 -8.35
N LYS A 80 1.31 -6.16 -8.80
CA LYS A 80 0.41 -6.21 -9.95
C LYS A 80 -0.77 -5.25 -9.79
N HIS A 81 -1.40 -5.22 -8.62
CA HIS A 81 -2.56 -4.38 -8.37
C HIS A 81 -2.20 -2.89 -8.20
N TYR A 82 -1.04 -2.56 -7.60
CA TYR A 82 -0.57 -1.17 -7.59
C TYR A 82 -0.31 -0.63 -9.00
N LEU A 83 0.28 -1.44 -9.89
CA LEU A 83 0.47 -1.07 -11.30
C LEU A 83 -0.87 -0.87 -12.02
N ALA A 84 -1.84 -1.76 -11.79
CA ALA A 84 -3.19 -1.60 -12.34
C ALA A 84 -3.87 -0.31 -11.84
N ALA A 85 -3.68 0.06 -10.57
CA ALA A 85 -4.22 1.32 -10.03
C ALA A 85 -3.59 2.55 -10.71
N ILE A 86 -2.26 2.57 -10.87
CA ILE A 86 -1.56 3.67 -11.58
C ILE A 86 -2.01 3.75 -13.04
N ALA A 87 -2.15 2.61 -13.72
CA ALA A 87 -2.63 2.56 -15.10
C ALA A 87 -4.04 3.14 -15.25
N SER A 88 -4.89 2.96 -14.24
CA SER A 88 -6.26 3.48 -14.23
C SER A 88 -6.32 5.01 -14.06
N LEU A 89 -5.37 5.59 -13.32
CA LEU A 89 -5.28 7.03 -13.12
C LEU A 89 -4.55 7.74 -14.28
N SER A 90 -3.78 6.99 -15.07
CA SER A 90 -3.08 7.51 -16.23
C SER A 90 -4.07 7.62 -17.38
N THR A 91 -4.74 8.78 -17.51
CA THR A 91 -5.58 9.05 -18.68
C THR A 91 -4.73 8.88 -19.93
N PRO A 92 -5.14 8.03 -20.89
CA PRO A 92 -4.44 7.93 -22.16
C PRO A 92 -4.43 9.32 -22.79
N ASP A 93 -3.24 9.86 -23.00
CA ASP A 93 -3.05 11.17 -23.60
C ASP A 93 -3.68 11.15 -25.00
N PRO A 94 -4.82 11.83 -25.23
CA PRO A 94 -5.51 11.76 -26.51
C PRO A 94 -4.65 12.32 -27.65
N GLY A 95 -3.61 13.10 -27.32
CA GLY A 95 -2.67 13.68 -28.29
C GLY A 95 -1.63 12.72 -28.86
N LYS A 96 -1.53 11.47 -28.38
CA LYS A 96 -0.57 10.47 -28.92
C LYS A 96 -1.14 9.52 -29.96
N LEU A 97 -2.43 9.63 -30.30
CA LEU A 97 -3.09 8.75 -31.26
C LEU A 97 -3.05 9.26 -32.72
N GLU A 98 -2.56 10.48 -32.98
CA GLU A 98 -2.52 11.04 -34.35
C GLU A 98 -1.18 10.92 -35.08
N ASP A 99 -0.13 10.35 -34.46
CA ASP A 99 1.15 10.11 -35.15
C ASP A 99 1.40 8.62 -35.43
N ILE A 100 0.33 7.83 -35.53
CA ILE A 100 0.36 6.61 -36.36
C ILE A 100 0.15 7.06 -37.79
N GLN A 101 1.24 7.63 -38.28
CA GLN A 101 1.57 7.74 -39.68
C GLN A 101 1.16 6.45 -40.40
N GLU A 102 0.30 6.67 -41.37
CA GLU A 102 -0.25 5.84 -42.45
C GLU A 102 0.79 5.00 -43.24
N HIS A 103 1.73 4.32 -42.57
CA HIS A 103 2.73 3.50 -43.24
C HIS A 103 2.20 2.09 -43.50
N HIS A 104 1.65 1.96 -44.70
CA HIS A 104 1.80 0.84 -45.64
C HIS A 104 1.68 -0.60 -45.08
N SER A 105 0.52 -1.19 -45.38
CA SER A 105 0.30 -2.56 -45.84
C SER A 105 1.40 -3.61 -45.58
N PRO A 106 1.16 -4.59 -44.70
CA PRO A 106 1.93 -5.83 -44.71
C PRO A 106 1.35 -6.77 -45.77
N THR A 107 1.96 -6.81 -46.94
CA THR A 107 1.82 -7.98 -47.83
C THR A 107 2.40 -9.21 -47.12
N SER A 108 1.52 -10.17 -46.87
CA SER A 108 1.72 -11.62 -46.96
C SER A 108 3.11 -12.19 -46.69
N SER A 109 3.24 -12.99 -45.63
CA SER A 109 4.03 -14.22 -45.73
C SER A 109 3.48 -15.27 -44.77
N SER A 110 2.88 -16.30 -45.37
CA SER A 110 2.47 -17.54 -44.72
C SER A 110 3.69 -18.26 -44.15
N GLY A 111 3.64 -18.63 -42.88
CA GLY A 111 4.65 -19.40 -42.19
C GLY A 111 3.99 -20.47 -41.34
N GLU A 112 3.54 -21.53 -42.00
CA GLU A 112 2.99 -22.74 -41.39
C GLU A 112 4.09 -23.45 -40.60
N SER A 113 3.93 -23.60 -39.29
CA SER A 113 4.70 -24.58 -38.52
C SER A 113 3.82 -25.21 -37.44
N ASP A 114 3.21 -26.32 -37.85
CA ASP A 114 2.69 -27.37 -36.99
C ASP A 114 3.79 -27.89 -36.06
N ILE A 115 3.67 -27.65 -34.75
CA ILE A 115 4.24 -28.57 -33.75
C ILE A 115 3.26 -28.75 -32.60
N LEU A 116 2.55 -29.88 -32.71
CA LEU A 116 1.88 -30.63 -31.66
C LEU A 116 2.60 -30.55 -30.30
N ARG A 117 1.92 -30.00 -29.28
CA ARG A 117 2.17 -30.38 -27.88
C ARG A 117 0.86 -30.75 -27.18
N ARG A 118 0.52 -32.04 -27.33
CA ARG A 118 -0.20 -32.81 -26.31
C ARG A 118 0.60 -32.71 -25.00
N ARG A 119 -0.02 -32.18 -23.95
CA ARG A 119 0.30 -32.60 -22.58
C ARG A 119 -0.98 -32.60 -21.76
N GLY A 120 -1.57 -33.79 -21.67
CA GLY A 120 -2.52 -34.10 -20.61
C GLY A 120 -1.79 -34.03 -19.27
N SER A 121 -2.45 -33.47 -18.28
CA SER A 121 -2.10 -33.67 -16.89
C SER A 121 -3.39 -33.60 -16.09
N ASP A 122 -3.66 -34.72 -15.45
CA ASP A 122 -4.83 -35.05 -14.68
C ASP A 122 -5.10 -34.05 -13.56
N ALA A 123 -6.34 -33.60 -13.49
CA ALA A 123 -6.88 -32.88 -12.34
C ALA A 123 -7.28 -33.90 -11.27
N ALA A 124 -6.35 -34.25 -10.38
CA ALA A 124 -6.68 -34.87 -9.11
C ALA A 124 -7.22 -33.78 -8.16
N SER A 125 -8.54 -33.78 -8.01
CA SER A 125 -9.29 -32.94 -7.08
C SER A 125 -9.30 -33.61 -5.70
N ASP A 126 -8.32 -33.29 -4.86
CA ASP A 126 -8.36 -33.63 -3.44
C ASP A 126 -8.78 -32.41 -2.62
N HIS A 127 -10.07 -32.41 -2.27
CA HIS A 127 -10.67 -31.52 -1.27
C HIS A 127 -10.09 -31.82 0.11
N SER A 128 -9.10 -31.04 0.53
CA SER A 128 -8.71 -31.00 1.94
C SER A 128 -9.53 -29.94 2.66
N ALA A 129 -10.51 -30.42 3.43
CA ALA A 129 -11.29 -29.64 4.37
C ALA A 129 -10.37 -29.06 5.46
N PHE A 130 -10.12 -27.75 5.42
CA PHE A 130 -9.50 -27.05 6.54
C PHE A 130 -10.56 -26.72 7.58
N THR A 131 -10.48 -27.43 8.71
CA THR A 131 -11.18 -27.11 9.95
C THR A 131 -10.48 -25.92 10.59
N VAL A 132 -11.10 -24.73 10.53
CA VAL A 132 -10.63 -23.56 11.27
C VAL A 132 -11.38 -23.53 12.60
N ALA A 133 -10.69 -23.93 13.67
CA ALA A 133 -11.15 -23.72 15.04
C ALA A 133 -10.83 -22.26 15.44
N THR A 134 -11.83 -21.39 15.43
CA THR A 134 -11.74 -20.03 15.96
C THR A 134 -12.06 -20.06 17.46
N SER A 135 -11.06 -19.84 18.29
CA SER A 135 -11.23 -19.56 19.72
C SER A 135 -11.69 -18.11 19.87
N ILE A 136 -12.95 -17.94 20.28
CA ILE A 136 -13.52 -16.69 20.78
C ILE A 136 -12.85 -16.34 22.10
N ALA A 137 -12.22 -15.18 22.16
CA ALA A 137 -11.97 -14.47 23.41
C ALA A 137 -12.61 -13.10 23.25
N ASP A 138 -13.73 -12.99 23.94
CA ASP A 138 -14.57 -11.82 24.17
C ASP A 138 -13.81 -10.88 25.12
N ASP A 139 -13.59 -9.64 24.72
CA ASP A 139 -13.16 -8.58 25.63
C ASP A 139 -13.77 -7.26 25.16
N GLU A 140 -14.97 -7.04 25.66
CA GLU A 140 -15.68 -5.77 25.64
C GLU A 140 -14.89 -4.71 26.41
N LYS A 141 -14.45 -3.65 25.72
CA LYS A 141 -14.23 -2.38 26.40
C LYS A 141 -14.48 -1.20 25.47
N ALA A 142 -15.64 -0.60 25.69
CA ALA A 142 -15.99 0.74 25.27
C ALA A 142 -14.92 1.75 25.72
N SER A 143 -14.58 2.70 24.84
CA SER A 143 -14.33 4.07 25.27
C SER A 143 -14.47 5.03 24.09
N ASP A 144 -15.51 5.85 24.20
CA ASP A 144 -15.64 7.18 23.62
C ASP A 144 -14.34 7.99 23.73
N SER A 145 -14.03 8.79 22.70
CA SER A 145 -13.83 10.24 22.82
C SER A 145 -13.43 10.86 21.48
N ASP A 146 -14.36 11.66 20.95
CA ASP A 146 -14.09 12.79 20.06
C ASP A 146 -13.02 13.71 20.65
N SER A 147 -12.16 14.29 19.80
CA SER A 147 -11.73 15.69 19.91
C SER A 147 -10.95 16.14 18.69
N ALA A 148 -11.59 16.98 17.90
CA ALA A 148 -10.98 17.80 16.86
C ALA A 148 -10.08 18.87 17.49
N ALA A 149 -8.79 18.88 17.13
CA ALA A 149 -7.89 19.96 17.49
C ALA A 149 -7.97 21.08 16.45
N LYS A 150 -8.52 22.22 16.88
CA LYS A 150 -8.45 23.54 16.23
C LYS A 150 -6.99 23.97 16.07
N THR A 151 -6.57 24.21 14.83
CA THR A 151 -5.32 24.91 14.54
C THR A 151 -5.52 26.41 14.72
N HIS A 152 -4.68 27.00 15.57
CA HIS A 152 -4.61 28.43 15.88
C HIS A 152 -4.05 29.25 14.70
N ASP A 153 -4.71 30.38 14.41
CA ASP A 153 -4.24 31.46 13.56
C ASP A 153 -3.02 32.20 14.15
N PRO A 154 -1.99 32.53 13.35
CA PRO A 154 -1.00 33.53 13.73
C PRO A 154 -1.41 34.95 13.32
N VAL A 155 -1.56 35.77 14.37
CA VAL A 155 -1.41 37.23 14.50
C VAL A 155 -0.88 37.97 13.26
N GLN A 156 -1.71 38.85 12.69
CA GLN A 156 -1.31 39.90 11.76
C GLN A 156 -0.72 41.10 12.50
N ILE A 157 0.54 41.42 12.22
CA ILE A 157 1.19 42.66 12.63
C ILE A 157 0.89 43.72 11.55
N ASN A 158 0.09 44.71 11.93
CA ASN A 158 -0.21 45.89 11.13
C ASN A 158 0.91 46.93 11.27
N ASP A 159 1.81 47.01 10.29
CA ASP A 159 2.68 48.18 10.11
C ASP A 159 2.12 49.09 9.01
N SER A 160 1.43 50.15 9.46
CA SER A 160 0.95 51.24 8.63
C SER A 160 2.07 52.21 8.30
N VAL A 161 2.72 52.04 7.14
CA VAL A 161 3.55 53.08 6.52
C VAL A 161 2.78 53.77 5.41
N ASN A 162 2.46 55.04 5.69
CA ASN A 162 1.63 55.92 4.89
C ASN A 162 2.46 56.54 3.75
N PHE A 163 2.50 55.89 2.59
CA PHE A 163 3.12 56.44 1.39
C PHE A 163 2.08 57.18 0.52
N LYS A 164 2.21 58.51 0.48
CA LYS A 164 1.51 59.40 -0.45
C LYS A 164 1.91 59.04 -1.88
N THR A 165 1.00 58.41 -2.64
CA THR A 165 1.22 58.12 -4.07
C THR A 165 0.65 59.25 -4.95
N PRO A 166 1.33 59.61 -6.06
CA PRO A 166 0.89 60.65 -6.97
C PRO A 166 -0.33 60.24 -7.81
N LYS A 167 -1.15 61.23 -8.14
CA LYS A 167 -2.40 61.16 -8.93
C LYS A 167 -2.27 60.22 -10.15
N ARG A 168 -2.86 59.04 -10.05
CA ARG A 168 -2.99 58.06 -11.14
C ARG A 168 -4.21 58.39 -12.01
N ARG A 169 -4.01 58.27 -13.33
CA ARG A 169 -5.07 58.28 -14.36
C ARG A 169 -6.13 57.21 -14.05
N PRO A 170 -7.41 57.43 -14.43
CA PRO A 170 -8.48 56.46 -14.23
C PRO A 170 -8.11 55.13 -14.89
N SER A 171 -8.09 54.08 -14.08
CA SER A 171 -7.80 52.72 -14.55
C SER A 171 -8.90 52.26 -15.53
N PRO A 172 -8.53 51.59 -16.64
CA PRO A 172 -9.49 51.08 -17.60
C PRO A 172 -10.46 50.13 -16.92
N ILE A 173 -11.73 50.21 -17.29
CA ILE A 173 -12.82 49.37 -16.78
C ILE A 173 -12.43 47.91 -17.03
N ARG A 174 -11.97 47.24 -15.96
CA ARG A 174 -11.70 45.81 -15.97
C ARG A 174 -13.04 45.10 -15.84
N THR A 175 -13.56 44.62 -16.96
CA THR A 175 -14.62 43.62 -16.97
C THR A 175 -14.04 42.30 -16.46
N SER A 176 -14.01 42.12 -15.14
CA SER A 176 -13.67 40.83 -14.54
C SER A 176 -14.78 39.84 -14.89
N LEU A 177 -14.47 38.90 -15.79
CA LEU A 177 -15.39 37.81 -16.10
C LEU A 177 -15.66 36.99 -14.82
N PRO A 178 -16.92 36.65 -14.50
CA PRO A 178 -17.28 35.93 -13.27
C PRO A 178 -16.89 34.43 -13.26
N ASN A 179 -16.02 33.96 -14.16
CA ASN A 179 -15.73 32.53 -14.33
C ASN A 179 -14.53 32.03 -13.51
N ARG A 180 -14.46 32.37 -12.21
CA ARG A 180 -13.31 32.01 -11.33
C ARG A 180 -13.60 30.85 -10.37
N GLN A 181 -14.86 30.47 -10.17
CA GLN A 181 -15.24 29.45 -9.18
C GLN A 181 -15.08 28.01 -9.68
N THR A 182 -15.26 27.75 -10.98
CA THR A 182 -15.13 26.39 -11.55
C THR A 182 -13.70 25.87 -11.48
N ASN A 183 -12.72 26.74 -11.67
CA ASN A 183 -11.31 26.34 -11.72
C ASN A 183 -10.77 25.88 -10.36
N GLN A 184 -11.33 26.36 -9.24
CA GLN A 184 -10.85 25.99 -7.90
C GLN A 184 -11.12 24.52 -7.57
N TYR A 185 -12.30 24.01 -7.94
CA TYR A 185 -12.63 22.60 -7.69
C TYR A 185 -11.80 21.66 -8.57
N GLU A 186 -11.53 22.05 -9.81
CA GLU A 186 -10.70 21.27 -10.72
C GLU A 186 -9.24 21.22 -10.25
N GLU A 187 -8.68 22.37 -9.84
CA GLU A 187 -7.33 22.45 -9.27
C GLU A 187 -7.20 21.60 -8.00
N GLN A 188 -8.18 21.66 -7.09
CA GLN A 188 -8.17 20.84 -5.86
C GLN A 188 -8.26 19.34 -6.18
N PHE A 189 -9.15 18.96 -7.10
CA PHE A 189 -9.29 17.57 -7.51
C PHE A 189 -8.02 17.03 -8.18
N ALA A 190 -7.38 17.83 -9.03
CA ALA A 190 -6.10 17.47 -9.65
C ALA A 190 -4.99 17.31 -8.61
N ALA A 191 -4.94 18.19 -7.61
CA ALA A 191 -4.02 18.09 -6.49
C ALA A 191 -4.25 16.80 -5.69
N ASP A 192 -5.50 16.48 -5.34
CA ASP A 192 -5.86 15.27 -4.60
C ASP A 192 -5.49 14.00 -5.38
N LEU A 193 -5.74 13.98 -6.69
CA LEU A 193 -5.38 12.85 -7.56
C LEU A 193 -3.87 12.68 -7.69
N SER A 194 -3.12 13.79 -7.77
CA SER A 194 -1.65 13.76 -7.81
C SER A 194 -1.05 13.24 -6.50
N SER A 195 -1.63 13.64 -5.36
CA SER A 195 -1.27 13.16 -4.03
C SER A 195 -1.54 11.66 -3.90
N PHE A 196 -2.73 11.22 -4.31
CA PHE A 196 -3.10 9.81 -4.32
C PHE A 196 -2.17 8.97 -5.21
N THR A 197 -1.83 9.45 -6.40
CA THR A 197 -0.89 8.78 -7.32
C THR A 197 0.51 8.65 -6.69
N THR A 198 0.98 9.70 -6.01
CA THR A 198 2.27 9.70 -5.32
C THR A 198 2.28 8.69 -4.17
N LEU A 199 1.18 8.62 -3.42
CA LEU A 199 0.99 7.62 -2.36
C LEU A 199 1.08 6.19 -2.91
N ILE A 200 0.39 5.89 -4.01
CA ILE A 200 0.43 4.55 -4.63
C ILE A 200 1.86 4.20 -5.09
N LYS A 201 2.58 5.16 -5.70
CA LYS A 201 3.97 4.96 -6.14
C LYS A 201 4.91 4.69 -4.97
N SER A 202 4.70 5.35 -3.83
CA SER A 202 5.46 5.09 -2.60
C SER A 202 5.26 3.66 -2.12
N HIS A 203 4.02 3.20 -2.00
CA HIS A 203 3.73 1.83 -1.58
C HIS A 203 4.30 0.79 -2.55
N LEU A 204 4.24 1.05 -3.86
CA LEU A 204 4.84 0.19 -4.88
C LEU A 204 6.37 0.09 -4.71
N ALA A 205 7.04 1.19 -4.40
CA ALA A 205 8.48 1.19 -4.12
C ALA A 205 8.82 0.34 -2.88
N ASP A 206 8.00 0.43 -1.82
CA ASP A 206 8.16 -0.38 -0.60
C ASP A 206 7.98 -1.88 -0.89
N VAL A 207 6.96 -2.26 -1.67
CA VAL A 207 6.75 -3.65 -2.09
C VAL A 207 7.95 -4.17 -2.87
N ARG A 208 8.50 -3.40 -3.81
CA ARG A 208 9.69 -3.79 -4.57
C ARG A 208 10.92 -3.97 -3.68
N ALA A 209 11.11 -3.08 -2.71
CA ALA A 209 12.18 -3.21 -1.74
C ALA A 209 12.04 -4.49 -0.88
N LEU A 210 10.80 -4.81 -0.45
CA LEU A 210 10.50 -6.05 0.28
C LEU A 210 10.71 -7.29 -0.58
N THR A 211 10.30 -7.28 -1.85
CA THR A 211 10.52 -8.38 -2.79
C THR A 211 12.02 -8.62 -2.98
N ALA A 212 12.79 -7.57 -3.25
CA ALA A 212 14.25 -7.66 -3.39
C ALA A 212 14.95 -8.19 -2.12
N SER A 213 14.40 -7.91 -0.93
CA SER A 213 14.91 -8.46 0.32
C SER A 213 14.56 -9.94 0.53
N THR A 214 13.43 -10.39 -0.01
CA THR A 214 12.92 -11.77 0.11
C THR A 214 13.58 -12.71 -0.90
N ASP A 215 13.88 -12.21 -2.10
CA ASP A 215 14.47 -12.99 -3.19
C ASP A 215 15.96 -13.29 -3.01
N ARG A 216 16.60 -12.73 -1.97
CA ARG A 216 17.95 -13.17 -1.61
C ARG A 216 17.86 -14.62 -1.19
N PRO A 217 18.40 -15.57 -1.99
CA PRO A 217 18.34 -16.97 -1.64
C PRO A 217 18.96 -17.10 -0.25
N MET A 218 18.15 -17.56 0.70
CA MET A 218 18.61 -17.92 2.04
C MET A 218 19.55 -19.13 1.91
N HIS A 219 20.73 -18.94 1.33
CA HIS A 219 21.84 -19.88 1.35
C HIS A 219 22.42 -20.04 2.74
N HIS A 220 21.98 -19.22 3.70
CA HIS A 220 22.14 -19.52 5.11
C HIS A 220 21.06 -20.51 5.53
N ARG A 221 21.43 -21.79 5.44
CA ARG A 221 21.13 -22.85 6.41
C ARG A 221 21.21 -22.28 7.83
N SER A 222 20.22 -21.51 8.25
CA SER A 222 19.92 -21.37 9.66
C SER A 222 19.19 -22.65 10.02
N SER A 223 19.98 -23.68 10.29
CA SER A 223 19.57 -24.87 11.00
C SER A 223 19.08 -24.46 12.39
N PHE A 224 17.90 -23.83 12.47
CA PHE A 224 17.08 -23.91 13.66
C PHE A 224 16.51 -25.33 13.69
N THR A 225 17.42 -26.29 13.92
CA THR A 225 17.05 -27.46 14.71
C THR A 225 16.56 -26.89 16.02
N ARG A 226 15.24 -26.70 16.09
CA ARG A 226 14.52 -26.58 17.35
C ARG A 226 14.70 -27.93 18.02
N SER A 227 15.89 -28.14 18.58
CA SER A 227 16.20 -29.27 19.42
C SER A 227 15.32 -29.07 20.63
N ARG A 228 14.11 -29.64 20.55
CA ARG A 228 13.34 -30.00 21.73
C ARG A 228 14.31 -30.83 22.56
N THR A 229 14.80 -30.22 23.62
CA THR A 229 15.45 -30.88 24.75
C THR A 229 14.43 -31.83 25.36
N SER A 230 14.25 -32.99 24.75
CA SER A 230 14.00 -34.21 25.50
C SER A 230 15.36 -34.85 25.71
N THR A 231 15.88 -34.61 26.91
CA THR A 231 16.84 -35.45 27.63
C THR A 231 16.99 -36.85 27.04
N ILE A 232 18.13 -37.12 26.42
CA ILE A 232 19.08 -38.18 26.80
C ILE A 232 20.17 -38.26 25.73
N SER A 233 21.37 -37.83 26.17
CA SER A 233 22.67 -38.38 25.80
C SER A 233 22.82 -39.01 24.40
N SER A 234 23.33 -38.23 23.46
CA SER A 234 24.36 -38.72 22.54
C SER A 234 25.24 -37.54 22.11
N ARG A 235 26.55 -37.69 22.36
CA ARG A 235 27.57 -36.68 22.08
C ARG A 235 27.64 -36.44 20.56
N PRO A 236 27.58 -35.20 20.06
CA PRO A 236 27.88 -34.95 18.66
C PRO A 236 29.38 -35.08 18.43
N VAL A 237 29.75 -35.96 17.49
CA VAL A 237 31.11 -36.11 16.99
C VAL A 237 31.49 -34.83 16.26
N SER A 238 32.58 -34.24 16.73
CA SER A 238 33.25 -33.05 16.23
C SER A 238 33.39 -33.09 14.70
N ARG A 239 32.86 -32.08 14.01
CA ARG A 239 33.08 -31.90 12.57
C ARG A 239 33.48 -30.46 12.31
N ASP A 240 34.71 -30.32 11.81
CA ASP A 240 35.36 -29.09 11.39
C ASP A 240 34.42 -28.16 10.63
N SER A 241 34.19 -27.00 11.21
CA SER A 241 33.69 -25.84 10.50
C SER A 241 34.65 -24.70 10.76
N THR A 242 35.62 -24.56 9.86
CA THR A 242 36.49 -23.39 9.72
C THR A 242 35.62 -22.21 9.24
N LEU A 243 34.75 -21.73 10.11
CA LEU A 243 34.04 -20.47 9.94
C LEU A 243 35.06 -19.34 10.07
N SER A 244 35.23 -18.58 8.99
CA SER A 244 36.05 -17.36 8.93
C SER A 244 35.77 -16.46 10.13
N GLU A 245 36.82 -16.04 10.86
CA GLU A 245 36.72 -15.16 12.03
C GLU A 245 35.88 -13.90 11.76
N SER A 246 35.96 -13.37 10.53
CA SER A 246 35.18 -12.19 10.11
C SER A 246 33.67 -12.37 10.24
N SER A 247 33.15 -13.59 10.07
CA SER A 247 31.71 -13.90 10.22
C SER A 247 31.28 -13.92 11.69
N LEU A 248 32.16 -14.39 12.57
CA LEU A 248 31.92 -14.41 14.01
C LEU A 248 31.90 -12.98 14.57
N ASP A 249 32.77 -12.10 14.09
CA ASP A 249 32.80 -10.70 14.50
C ASP A 249 31.60 -9.91 14.01
N GLN A 250 31.13 -10.16 12.80
CA GLN A 250 29.90 -9.54 12.28
C GLN A 250 28.68 -9.93 13.12
N THR A 251 28.59 -11.19 13.52
CA THR A 251 27.52 -11.68 14.41
C THR A 251 27.62 -11.06 15.81
N ARG A 252 28.85 -10.87 16.32
CA ARG A 252 29.10 -10.24 17.62
C ARG A 252 28.70 -8.75 17.60
N TRP A 253 28.99 -8.04 16.53
CA TRP A 253 28.57 -6.65 16.34
C TRP A 253 27.06 -6.48 16.20
N ALA A 254 26.38 -7.34 15.43
CA ALA A 254 24.93 -7.30 15.27
C ALA A 254 24.18 -7.47 16.61
N ARG A 255 24.71 -8.31 17.52
CA ARG A 255 24.15 -8.46 18.88
C ARG A 255 24.43 -7.25 19.78
N LYS A 256 25.55 -6.56 19.55
CA LYS A 256 25.94 -5.37 20.32
C LYS A 256 25.23 -4.10 19.85
N SER A 257 24.82 -4.04 18.59
CA SER A 257 24.10 -2.91 17.97
C SER A 257 22.58 -3.00 18.08
N MET A 258 22.01 -4.16 18.44
CA MET A 258 20.63 -4.23 18.89
C MET A 258 20.51 -3.51 20.23
N GLY A 259 20.25 -2.21 20.16
CA GLY A 259 19.95 -1.38 21.32
C GLY A 259 18.91 -2.10 22.17
N PHE A 260 19.32 -2.50 23.37
CA PHE A 260 18.38 -3.04 24.34
C PHE A 260 17.25 -2.02 24.46
N ARG A 261 16.01 -2.48 24.27
CA ARG A 261 14.85 -1.67 24.63
C ARG A 261 15.12 -1.14 26.03
N PRO A 262 15.04 0.19 26.26
CA PRO A 262 15.29 0.75 27.58
C PRO A 262 14.48 -0.07 28.56
N ARG A 263 15.18 -0.64 29.55
CA ARG A 263 14.52 -1.45 30.58
C ARG A 263 13.48 -0.56 31.24
N PHE A 264 12.36 -1.17 31.61
CA PHE A 264 11.30 -0.48 32.32
C PHE A 264 11.88 0.28 33.52
N ASP A 265 11.78 1.61 33.49
CA ASP A 265 12.20 2.48 34.58
C ASP A 265 10.94 3.00 35.28
N PRO A 266 10.62 2.50 36.48
CA PRO A 266 9.41 2.91 37.20
C PRO A 266 9.41 4.41 37.51
N THR A 267 10.59 5.03 37.67
CA THR A 267 10.68 6.46 37.99
C THR A 267 10.32 7.34 36.80
N SER A 268 10.73 6.94 35.59
CA SER A 268 10.37 7.60 34.34
C SER A 268 8.86 7.60 34.11
N ILE A 269 8.21 6.45 34.34
CA ILE A 269 6.75 6.34 34.20
C ILE A 269 6.02 7.13 35.29
N GLN A 270 6.49 7.06 36.54
CA GLN A 270 5.90 7.85 37.62
C GLN A 270 5.99 9.36 37.33
N LYS A 271 7.12 9.81 36.77
CA LYS A 271 7.30 11.19 36.31
C LYS A 271 6.30 11.55 35.21
N LEU A 272 6.17 10.70 34.19
CA LEU A 272 5.20 10.89 33.10
C LEU A 272 3.76 11.01 33.64
N CYS A 273 3.38 10.15 34.59
CA CYS A 273 2.08 10.21 35.25
C CYS A 273 1.90 11.50 36.06
N SER A 274 2.94 11.96 36.78
CA SER A 274 2.87 13.22 37.53
C SER A 274 2.75 14.44 36.61
N GLU A 275 3.45 14.45 35.47
CA GLU A 275 3.32 15.51 34.46
C GLU A 275 1.91 15.53 33.88
N ALA A 276 1.39 14.38 33.46
CA ALA A 276 0.03 14.27 32.91
C ALA A 276 -1.06 14.69 33.92
N LEU A 277 -0.89 14.36 35.20
CA LEU A 277 -1.83 14.78 36.25
C LEU A 277 -1.72 16.27 36.59
N SER A 278 -0.58 16.91 36.33
CA SER A 278 -0.40 18.34 36.57
C SER A 278 -1.00 19.22 35.47
N GLU A 279 -1.33 18.64 34.31
CA GLU A 279 -1.98 19.35 33.20
C GLU A 279 -3.52 19.38 33.31
N LEU A 280 -4.11 18.58 34.23
CA LEU A 280 -5.56 18.53 34.52
C LEU A 280 -5.94 19.51 35.64
#